data_AF-A0A957UHE9-F1
#
_entry.id   AF-A0A957UHE9-F1
#
_cell.length_a   1.000
_cell.length_b   1.000
_cell.length_c   1.000
_cell.angle_alpha   90.00
_cell.angle_beta   90.00
_cell.angle_gamma   90.00
#
_symmetry.space_group_name_H-M   'P 1'
#
loop_
_entity.id
_entity.type
_entity.pdbx_description
1 polymer ?
#
loop_
_entity_poly.entity_id
_entity_poly.type
_entity_poly.pdbx_seq_one_letter_code
_entity_poly.pdbx_strand_id
1 'polypeptide(L)'
;MSKLTESSAWRALTAHQAEMQNVQMRDLFADDPARFERFTLRFADILFDYSKNRVTQKTMDLLLELARAQEVEQKIAAMFKGDKINTTEDRAVLHIALRNRSNRPILVDGQDVMPEV
;
A
#
# COMPACT_ATOMS: atom_id res chain seq x y z
N MET A 1 -23.06 -4.58 -4.50
CA MET A 1 -21.75 -4.73 -5.14
C MET A 1 -20.71 -4.83 -4.02
N SER A 2 -19.40 -4.83 -4.27
CA SER A 2 -18.44 -4.90 -3.15
C SER A 2 -18.54 -3.64 -2.27
N LYS A 3 -18.33 -3.77 -0.96
CA LYS A 3 -18.22 -2.63 -0.01
C LYS A 3 -17.19 -1.59 -0.47
N LEU A 4 -16.16 -2.02 -1.20
CA LEU A 4 -15.13 -1.17 -1.80
C LEU A 4 -15.71 -0.21 -2.84
N THR A 5 -16.40 -0.76 -3.86
CA THR A 5 -16.95 0.01 -4.99
C THR A 5 -18.03 1.03 -4.58
N GLU A 6 -18.63 0.83 -3.42
CA GLU A 6 -19.67 1.69 -2.87
C GLU A 6 -19.11 2.79 -1.95
N SER A 7 -17.82 2.70 -1.57
CA SER A 7 -17.17 3.66 -0.67
C SER A 7 -16.99 5.05 -1.32
N SER A 8 -17.00 6.10 -0.49
CA SER A 8 -16.74 7.48 -0.94
C SER A 8 -15.38 7.62 -1.62
N ALA A 9 -14.33 7.04 -1.04
CA ALA A 9 -12.98 7.07 -1.60
C ALA A 9 -12.90 6.42 -2.99
N TRP A 10 -13.60 5.30 -3.21
CA TRP A 10 -13.65 4.66 -4.53
C TRP A 10 -14.42 5.50 -5.56
N ARG A 11 -15.54 6.11 -5.15
CA ARG A 11 -16.31 7.01 -6.03
C ARG A 11 -15.51 8.26 -6.40
N ALA A 12 -14.73 8.81 -5.47
CA ALA A 12 -13.83 9.93 -5.74
C ALA A 12 -12.74 9.56 -6.76
N LEU A 13 -12.14 8.37 -6.65
CA LEU A 13 -11.20 7.85 -7.66
C LEU A 13 -11.87 7.62 -9.02
N THR A 14 -13.10 7.10 -9.05
CA THR A 14 -13.86 6.92 -10.30
C THR A 14 -14.11 8.26 -10.99
N ALA A 15 -14.51 9.28 -10.23
CA ALA A 15 -14.70 10.63 -10.76
C ALA A 15 -13.38 11.23 -11.30
N HIS A 16 -12.29 11.09 -10.52
CA HIS A 16 -10.96 11.55 -10.94
C HIS A 16 -10.42 10.78 -12.16
N GLN A 17 -10.76 9.50 -12.30
CA GLN A 17 -10.40 8.72 -13.49
C GLN A 17 -11.02 9.32 -14.76
N ALA A 18 -12.26 9.82 -14.69
CA ALA A 18 -12.89 10.50 -15.82
C ALA A 18 -12.16 11.78 -16.23
N GLU A 19 -11.52 12.48 -15.29
CA GLU A 19 -10.64 13.63 -15.59
C GLU A 19 -9.32 13.17 -16.23
N MET A 20 -8.75 12.08 -15.73
CA MET A 20 -7.44 11.57 -16.16
C MET A 20 -7.49 10.76 -17.47
N GLN A 21 -8.66 10.30 -17.92
CA GLN A 21 -8.81 9.30 -18.99
C GLN A 21 -8.19 9.73 -20.34
N ASN A 22 -8.08 11.03 -20.61
CA ASN A 22 -7.50 11.56 -21.85
C ASN A 22 -6.09 12.15 -21.66
N VAL A 23 -5.62 12.27 -20.42
CA VAL A 23 -4.29 12.81 -20.08
C VAL A 23 -3.19 11.89 -20.60
N GLN A 24 -2.24 12.47 -21.34
CA GLN A 24 -1.10 11.75 -21.91
C GLN A 24 0.14 11.88 -21.02
N MET A 25 0.97 10.84 -21.02
CA MET A 25 2.22 10.82 -20.25
C MET A 25 3.20 11.93 -20.65
N ARG A 26 3.34 12.15 -21.96
CA ARG A 26 4.25 13.19 -22.49
C ARG A 26 3.91 14.57 -21.96
N ASP A 27 2.62 14.88 -21.84
CA ASP A 27 2.13 16.18 -21.39
C ASP A 27 2.43 16.32 -19.89
N LEU A 28 2.20 15.26 -19.10
CA LEU A 28 2.56 15.23 -17.67
C LEU A 28 4.05 15.50 -17.39
N PHE A 29 4.96 15.05 -18.26
CA PHE A 29 6.38 15.35 -18.14
C PHE A 29 6.75 16.74 -18.68
N ALA A 30 6.06 17.21 -19.72
CA ALA A 30 6.26 18.56 -20.25
C ALA A 30 5.82 19.64 -19.24
N ASP A 31 4.71 19.39 -18.54
CA ASP A 31 4.09 20.32 -17.58
C ASP A 31 4.79 20.31 -16.21
N ASP A 32 5.45 19.19 -15.84
CA ASP A 32 6.20 19.06 -14.58
C ASP A 32 7.64 18.58 -14.85
N PRO A 33 8.59 19.50 -15.08
CA PRO A 33 10.00 19.16 -15.29
C PRO A 33 10.64 18.39 -14.12
N ALA A 34 10.08 18.49 -12.91
CA ALA A 34 10.55 17.80 -11.70
C ALA A 34 9.76 16.51 -11.41
N ARG A 35 9.00 16.00 -12.39
CA ARG A 35 8.12 14.84 -12.23
C ARG A 35 8.89 13.58 -11.82
N PHE A 36 10.08 13.37 -12.40
CA PHE A 36 10.89 12.22 -12.05
C PHE A 36 11.22 12.22 -10.56
N GLU A 37 11.72 13.35 -10.04
CA GLU A 37 12.06 13.52 -8.63
C GLU A 37 10.83 13.39 -7.72
N ARG A 38 9.69 13.98 -8.14
CA ARG A 38 8.45 13.97 -7.36
C ARG A 38 7.82 12.57 -7.25
N PHE A 39 7.90 11.76 -8.30
CA PHE A 39 7.29 10.44 -8.39
C PHE A 39 8.35 9.33 -8.40
N THR A 40 9.41 9.52 -7.62
CA THR A 40 10.45 8.52 -7.37
C THR A 40 10.71 8.42 -5.88
N LEU A 41 10.87 7.20 -5.38
CA LEU A 41 11.38 6.94 -4.04
C LEU A 41 12.75 6.28 -4.14
N ARG A 42 13.68 6.71 -3.27
CA ARG A 42 14.97 6.05 -3.09
C ARG A 42 15.05 5.48 -1.69
N PHE A 43 15.34 4.19 -1.59
CA PHE A 43 15.54 3.49 -0.33
C PHE A 43 16.84 2.69 -0.41
N ALA A 44 17.89 3.19 0.25
CA ALA A 44 19.26 2.71 0.06
C ALA A 44 19.60 2.63 -1.45
N ASP A 45 19.97 1.46 -1.93
CA ASP A 45 20.34 1.21 -3.34
C ASP A 45 19.13 0.94 -4.24
N ILE A 46 17.91 0.89 -3.69
CA ILE A 46 16.67 0.66 -4.44
C ILE A 46 16.11 2.00 -4.92
N LEU A 47 15.94 2.11 -6.24
CA LEU A 47 15.20 3.19 -6.89
C LEU A 47 13.84 2.69 -7.35
N PHE A 48 12.77 3.27 -6.81
CA PHE A 48 11.41 3.02 -7.23
C PHE A 48 10.87 4.23 -8.00
N ASP A 49 11.07 4.22 -9.32
CA ASP A 49 10.53 5.23 -10.25
C ASP A 49 9.10 4.82 -10.66
N TYR A 50 8.11 5.59 -10.22
CA TYR A 50 6.72 5.45 -10.63
C TYR A 50 6.21 6.66 -11.44
N SER A 51 7.12 7.54 -11.89
CA SER A 51 6.83 8.77 -12.64
C SER A 51 6.17 8.52 -14.00
N LYS A 52 6.43 7.34 -14.60
CA LYS A 52 5.85 6.90 -15.89
C LYS A 52 4.48 6.22 -15.73
N ASN A 53 3.79 6.43 -14.62
CA ASN A 53 2.38 6.08 -14.44
C ASN A 53 1.47 7.31 -14.64
N ARG A 54 0.25 7.11 -15.14
CA ARG A 54 -0.72 8.18 -15.43
C ARG A 54 -1.34 8.72 -14.13
N VAL A 55 -0.51 9.31 -13.30
CA VAL A 55 -0.83 9.81 -11.97
C VAL A 55 -0.38 11.26 -11.81
N THR A 56 -1.16 12.02 -11.07
CA THR A 56 -0.85 13.36 -10.58
C THR A 56 -0.75 13.32 -9.05
N GLN A 57 -0.38 14.44 -8.41
CA GLN A 57 -0.41 14.52 -6.94
C GLN A 57 -1.81 14.18 -6.40
N LYS A 58 -2.87 14.78 -7.00
CA LYS A 58 -4.28 14.46 -6.69
C LYS A 58 -4.58 12.97 -6.82
N THR A 59 -4.01 12.30 -7.84
CA THR A 59 -4.22 10.85 -8.01
C THR A 59 -3.61 10.06 -6.86
N MET A 60 -2.39 10.39 -6.45
CA MET A 60 -1.72 9.72 -5.33
C MET A 60 -2.44 9.98 -4.01
N ASP A 61 -2.90 11.20 -3.77
CA ASP A 61 -3.64 11.56 -2.55
C ASP A 61 -4.94 10.74 -2.43
N LEU A 62 -5.70 10.61 -3.53
CA LEU A 62 -6.93 9.81 -3.57
C LEU A 62 -6.67 8.30 -3.41
N LEU A 63 -5.58 7.78 -3.98
CA LEU A 63 -5.19 6.38 -3.80
C LEU A 63 -4.78 6.09 -2.34
N LEU A 64 -4.06 7.01 -1.70
CA LEU A 64 -3.69 6.90 -0.29
C LEU A 64 -4.92 7.04 0.62
N GLU A 65 -5.88 7.90 0.28
CA GLU A 65 -7.16 7.98 0.99
C GLU A 65 -7.93 6.65 0.90
N LEU A 66 -7.98 6.02 -0.28
CA LEU A 66 -8.59 4.71 -0.44
C LEU A 66 -7.88 3.66 0.44
N ALA A 67 -6.54 3.64 0.45
CA ALA A 67 -5.77 2.70 1.27
C ALA A 67 -6.08 2.86 2.77
N ARG A 68 -6.19 4.11 3.25
CA ARG A 68 -6.61 4.41 4.64
C ARG A 68 -8.04 3.97 4.91
N ALA A 69 -8.97 4.27 4.00
CA ALA A 69 -10.38 3.87 4.11
C ALA A 69 -10.58 2.35 4.08
N GLN A 70 -9.64 1.60 3.50
CA GLN A 70 -9.61 0.13 3.49
C GLN A 70 -8.79 -0.46 4.64
N GLU A 71 -8.34 0.38 5.58
CA GLU A 71 -7.64 -0.01 6.80
C GLU A 71 -6.36 -0.83 6.52
N VAL A 72 -5.63 -0.47 5.45
CA VAL A 72 -4.42 -1.19 5.05
C VAL A 72 -3.37 -1.16 6.17
N GLU A 73 -3.19 -0.03 6.86
CA GLU A 73 -2.24 0.11 7.97
C GLU A 73 -2.59 -0.83 9.14
N GLN A 74 -3.87 -0.93 9.49
CA GLN A 74 -4.36 -1.80 10.56
C GLN A 74 -4.17 -3.27 10.19
N LYS A 75 -4.44 -3.64 8.93
CA LYS A 75 -4.23 -5.01 8.43
C LYS A 75 -2.76 -5.40 8.41
N ILE A 76 -1.87 -4.48 8.03
CA ILE A 76 -0.43 -4.67 8.14
C ILE A 76 -0.05 -4.88 9.60
N ALA A 77 -0.53 -4.04 10.53
CA ALA A 77 -0.23 -4.18 11.95
C ALA A 77 -0.72 -5.52 12.52
N ALA A 78 -1.93 -5.96 12.16
CA ALA A 78 -2.48 -7.26 12.55
C ALA A 78 -1.60 -8.42 12.07
N MET A 79 -1.15 -8.37 10.81
CA MET A 79 -0.19 -9.35 10.27
C MET A 79 1.11 -9.37 11.10
N PHE A 80 1.69 -8.20 11.36
CA PHE A 80 2.97 -8.09 12.08
C PHE A 80 2.87 -8.54 13.55
N LYS A 81 1.69 -8.42 14.15
CA LYS A 81 1.42 -8.83 15.53
C LYS A 81 1.24 -10.34 15.69
N GLY A 82 0.89 -11.05 14.62
CA GLY A 82 0.55 -12.48 14.66
C GLY A 82 -0.94 -12.77 14.76
N ASP A 83 -1.81 -11.78 14.53
CA ASP A 83 -3.25 -12.01 14.50
C ASP A 83 -3.62 -12.99 13.36
N LYS A 84 -4.69 -13.76 13.55
CA LYS A 84 -5.14 -14.80 12.61
C LYS A 84 -5.88 -14.20 11.40
N ILE A 85 -5.14 -13.51 10.54
CA ILE A 85 -5.71 -12.80 9.37
C ILE A 85 -6.05 -13.73 8.19
N ASN A 86 -5.55 -14.96 8.16
CA ASN A 86 -6.03 -15.99 7.23
C ASN A 86 -7.32 -16.58 7.81
N THR A 87 -8.44 -15.91 7.52
CA THR A 87 -9.73 -16.16 8.16
C THR A 87 -10.39 -17.47 7.74
N THR A 88 -10.07 -17.99 6.54
CA THR A 88 -10.65 -19.26 6.06
C THR A 88 -10.05 -20.48 6.75
N GLU A 89 -8.81 -20.36 7.25
CA GLU A 89 -8.09 -21.44 7.92
C GLU A 89 -7.82 -21.18 9.41
N ASP A 90 -8.26 -20.03 9.94
CA ASP A 90 -7.96 -19.56 11.30
C ASP A 90 -6.46 -19.56 11.63
N ARG A 91 -5.64 -18.94 10.76
CA ARG A 91 -4.17 -18.95 10.86
C ARG A 91 -3.54 -17.57 10.87
N ALA A 92 -2.46 -17.43 11.63
CA ALA A 92 -1.53 -16.31 11.53
C ALA A 92 -0.73 -16.38 10.20
N VAL A 93 -0.26 -15.23 9.70
CA VAL A 93 0.53 -15.13 8.47
C VAL A 93 1.85 -14.43 8.77
N LEU A 94 2.91 -15.21 9.04
CA LEU A 94 4.15 -14.71 9.65
C LEU A 94 5.43 -15.02 8.85
N HIS A 95 5.37 -14.93 7.52
CA HIS A 95 6.58 -15.02 6.68
C HIS A 95 7.64 -13.94 7.03
N ILE A 96 7.23 -12.85 7.69
CA ILE A 96 8.14 -11.84 8.24
C ILE A 96 8.98 -12.35 9.44
N ALA A 97 8.47 -13.29 10.23
CA ALA A 97 9.16 -13.81 11.42
C ALA A 97 10.44 -14.56 11.02
N LEU A 98 10.35 -15.35 9.94
CA LEU A 98 11.46 -16.10 9.32
C LEU A 98 12.66 -15.23 8.91
N ARG A 99 12.45 -13.91 8.77
CA ARG A 99 13.49 -12.94 8.41
C ARG A 99 13.59 -11.79 9.40
N ASN A 100 13.05 -11.95 10.62
CA ASN A 100 13.11 -10.95 11.67
C ASN A 100 14.49 -10.95 12.34
N ARG A 101 15.45 -10.26 11.72
CA ARG A 101 16.82 -10.11 12.23
C ARG A 101 16.91 -9.35 13.56
N SER A 102 15.85 -8.66 13.95
CA SER A 102 15.82 -7.89 15.21
C SER A 102 15.49 -8.75 16.43
N ASN A 103 15.02 -10.00 16.23
CA ASN A 103 14.55 -10.89 17.30
C ASN A 103 13.51 -10.24 18.23
N ARG A 104 12.78 -9.21 17.76
CA ARG A 104 11.64 -8.67 18.50
C ARG A 104 10.55 -9.74 18.61
N PRO A 105 9.97 -9.98 19.79
CA PRO A 105 8.95 -11.00 19.97
C PRO A 105 7.76 -10.84 19.04
N ILE A 106 7.25 -11.95 18.51
CA ILE A 106 6.01 -12.00 17.72
C ILE A 106 5.15 -13.11 18.33
N LEU A 107 3.97 -12.74 18.84
CA LEU A 107 3.14 -13.64 19.62
C LEU A 107 2.09 -14.34 18.77
N VAL A 108 2.01 -15.67 18.88
CA VAL A 108 0.89 -16.48 18.38
C VAL A 108 0.36 -17.30 19.54
N ASP A 109 -0.94 -17.23 19.79
CA ASP A 109 -1.61 -17.92 20.91
C ASP A 109 -0.92 -17.69 22.28
N GLY A 110 -0.35 -16.49 22.46
CA GLY A 110 0.35 -16.08 23.69
C GLY A 110 1.82 -16.52 23.79
N GLN A 111 2.37 -17.20 22.78
CA GLN A 111 3.75 -17.68 22.76
C GLN A 111 4.59 -16.94 21.71
N ASP A 112 5.83 -16.59 22.07
CA ASP A 112 6.77 -15.98 21.13
C ASP A 112 7.33 -17.05 20.18
N VAL A 113 7.19 -16.81 18.88
CA VAL A 113 7.65 -17.76 17.85
C VAL A 113 9.13 -17.61 17.53
N MET A 114 9.77 -16.50 17.90
CA MET A 114 11.15 -16.22 17.51
C MET A 114 12.20 -17.26 17.97
N PRO A 115 12.09 -17.91 19.13
CA PRO A 115 13.02 -18.97 19.53
C PRO A 115 12.97 -20.24 18.67
N GLU A 116 11.86 -20.48 17.96
CA GLU A 116 11.68 -21.65 17.09
C GLU A 116 11.98 -21.38 15.61
N VAL A 117 12.22 -20.12 15.25
CA VAL A 117 12.57 -19.65 13.89
C VAL A 117 14.08 -19.76 13.64
#